data_AF-D1YG89-F1
#
_entry.id   AF-D1YG89-F1
#
_cell.length_a   1.000
_cell.length_b   1.000
_cell.length_c   1.000
_cell.angle_alpha   90.00
_cell.angle_beta   90.00
_cell.angle_gamma   90.00
#
_symmetry.space_group_name_H-M   'P 1'
#
loop_
_entity.id
_entity.type
_entity.pdbx_description
1 polymer ?
#
loop_
_entity_poly.entity_id
_entity_poly.type
_entity_poly.pdbx_seq_one_letter_code
_entity_poly.pdbx_strand_id
1 'polypeptide(L)' 'MERGYDPKGHPLLPGQDHAAGYNPDGSEDSWVKGQDEWLHRNGLINPDGSPTQKEKDIEAQNENDDFGEDIPDVPDPE' A
#
# COMPACT_ATOMS: atom_id res chain seq x y z
N MET A 1 -6.34 23.58 15.66
CA MET A 1 -4.97 23.08 15.85
C MET A 1 -4.22 23.39 14.57
N GLU A 2 -3.13 24.14 14.66
CA GLU A 2 -2.21 24.34 13.53
C GLU A 2 -1.52 23.01 13.23
N ARG A 3 -1.48 22.60 11.96
CA ARG A 3 -0.73 21.39 11.55
C ARG A 3 0.75 21.73 11.56
N GLY A 4 1.57 20.87 12.16
CA GLY A 4 3.02 20.93 11.98
C GLY A 4 3.40 20.52 10.55
N TYR A 5 4.58 20.93 10.10
CA TYR A 5 5.12 20.54 8.80
C TYR A 5 6.56 20.07 8.96
N ASP A 6 6.95 19.07 8.16
CA ASP A 6 8.34 18.65 8.06
C ASP A 6 9.21 19.70 7.30
N PRO A 7 10.54 19.54 7.24
CA PRO A 7 11.42 20.48 6.54
C PRO A 7 11.14 20.68 5.04
N LYS A 8 10.37 19.78 4.41
CA LYS A 8 9.97 19.86 3.00
C LYS A 8 8.51 20.27 2.80
N GLY A 9 7.80 20.57 3.88
CA GLY A 9 6.42 21.05 3.84
C GLY A 9 5.36 19.95 3.81
N HIS A 10 5.70 18.70 4.14
CA HIS A 10 4.69 17.65 4.31
C HIS A 10 3.97 17.81 5.65
N PRO A 11 2.65 17.63 5.71
CA PRO A 11 1.88 17.82 6.92
C PRO A 11 2.17 16.72 7.96
N LEU A 12 2.37 17.13 9.20
CA LEU A 12 2.54 16.26 10.36
C LEU A 12 1.20 16.03 11.06
N LEU A 13 0.95 14.80 11.51
CA LEU A 13 -0.11 14.55 12.48
C LEU A 13 0.36 14.99 13.89
N PRO A 14 -0.56 15.33 14.80
CA PRO A 14 -0.20 15.71 16.16
C PRO A 14 0.68 14.67 16.85
N GLY A 15 1.82 15.09 17.39
CA GLY A 15 2.78 14.23 18.07
C GLY A 15 3.79 13.51 17.16
N GLN A 16 3.73 13.71 15.83
CA GLN A 16 4.76 13.22 14.91
C GLN A 16 5.87 14.25 14.72
N ASP A 17 7.10 13.78 14.55
CA ASP A 17 8.29 14.56 14.20
C ASP A 17 8.61 14.54 12.69
N HIS A 18 7.96 13.64 11.92
CA HIS A 18 8.06 13.51 10.47
C HIS A 18 6.75 13.06 9.83
N ALA A 19 6.58 13.34 8.54
CA ALA A 19 5.37 12.96 7.81
C ALA A 19 5.38 11.46 7.49
N ALA A 20 4.20 10.86 7.36
CA ALA A 20 4.09 9.43 7.04
C ALA A 20 4.76 9.13 5.68
N GLY A 21 5.63 8.12 5.65
CA GLY A 21 6.41 7.77 4.45
C GLY A 21 7.64 8.65 4.22
N TYR A 22 7.98 9.53 5.15
CA TYR A 22 9.16 10.39 5.09
C TYR A 22 10.03 10.23 6.34
N ASN A 23 11.33 10.43 6.18
CA ASN A 23 12.27 10.51 7.29
C ASN A 23 12.19 11.88 7.98
N PRO A 24 12.80 12.07 9.17
CA PRO A 24 12.86 13.36 9.87
C PRO A 24 13.49 14.52 9.09
N ASP A 25 14.32 14.23 8.09
CA ASP A 25 14.88 15.24 7.18
C ASP A 25 13.96 15.57 5.99
N GLY A 26 12.75 14.98 5.96
CA GLY A 26 11.77 15.08 4.89
C GLY A 26 12.15 14.34 3.61
N SER A 27 13.21 13.52 3.60
CA SER A 27 13.45 12.56 2.51
C SER A 27 12.42 11.45 2.54
N GLU A 28 12.08 10.91 1.37
CA GLU A 28 11.19 9.77 1.29
C GLU A 28 11.82 8.54 1.96
N ASP A 29 11.02 7.80 2.69
CA ASP A 29 11.46 6.56 3.33
C ASP A 29 11.93 5.56 2.25
N SER A 30 13.09 4.94 2.46
CA SER A 30 13.68 4.03 1.47
C SER A 30 12.84 2.78 1.23
N TRP A 31 12.05 2.35 2.21
CA TRP A 31 11.10 1.25 2.04
C TRP A 31 9.95 1.66 1.11
N VAL A 32 9.37 2.85 1.32
CA VAL A 32 8.31 3.40 0.44
C VAL A 32 8.83 3.54 -0.98
N LYS A 33 9.99 4.17 -1.14
CA LYS A 33 10.64 4.28 -2.45
C LYS A 33 10.88 2.91 -3.11
N GLY A 34 11.29 1.91 -2.32
CA GLY A 34 11.50 0.55 -2.81
C GLY A 34 10.23 -0.10 -3.34
N GLN A 35 9.08 0.19 -2.73
CA GLN A 35 7.77 -0.28 -3.18
C GLN A 35 7.40 0.32 -4.54
N ASP A 36 7.53 1.64 -4.70
CA ASP A 36 7.26 2.32 -5.96
C ASP A 36 8.17 1.83 -7.09
N GLU A 37 9.47 1.69 -6.82
CA GLU A 37 10.43 1.13 -7.78
C GLU A 37 10.09 -0.31 -8.15
N TRP A 38 9.59 -1.11 -7.22
CA TRP A 38 9.14 -2.47 -7.50
C TRP A 38 7.88 -2.48 -8.36
N LEU A 39 6.88 -1.66 -8.05
CA LEU A 39 5.63 -1.55 -8.82
C LEU A 39 5.90 -1.15 -10.28
N HIS A 40 6.76 -0.14 -10.48
CA HIS A 40 7.18 0.29 -11.82
C HIS A 40 7.91 -0.83 -12.57
N ARG A 41 8.88 -1.51 -11.93
CA ARG A 41 9.64 -2.61 -12.55
C ARG A 41 8.75 -3.79 -12.96
N ASN A 42 7.70 -4.05 -12.20
CA ASN A 42 6.77 -5.14 -12.50
C ASN A 42 5.66 -4.74 -13.49
N GLY A 43 5.66 -3.49 -13.96
CA GLY A 43 4.66 -2.95 -14.88
C GLY A 43 3.26 -2.94 -14.27
N LEU A 44 3.17 -2.66 -12.97
CA LEU A 44 1.91 -2.62 -12.22
C LEU A 44 1.34 -1.20 -12.16
N ILE A 45 2.19 -0.19 -12.23
CA ILE A 45 1.80 1.22 -12.32
C ILE A 45 2.35 1.89 -13.58
N ASN A 46 1.58 2.83 -14.11
CA ASN A 46 1.97 3.70 -15.21
C ASN A 46 2.91 4.81 -14.71
N PRO A 47 3.63 5.52 -15.61
CA PRO A 47 4.51 6.65 -15.22
C PRO A 47 3.80 7.80 -14.49
N ASP A 48 2.47 7.90 -14.62
CA ASP A 48 1.65 8.88 -13.91
C ASP A 48 1.16 8.38 -12.54
N GLY A 49 1.60 7.19 -12.11
CA GLY A 49 1.23 6.56 -10.85
C GLY A 49 -0.10 5.80 -10.87
N SER A 50 -0.83 5.81 -12.00
CA SER A 50 -2.11 5.08 -12.09
C SER A 50 -1.90 3.57 -12.22
N PRO A 51 -2.80 2.72 -11.66
CA PRO A 51 -2.73 1.28 -11.84
C PRO A 51 -2.87 0.87 -13.31
N THR A 52 -2.02 -0.06 -13.73
CA THR A 52 -2.12 -0.71 -15.05
C THR A 52 -3.29 -1.71 -15.08
N GLN A 53 -3.62 -2.22 -16.28
CA GLN A 53 -4.60 -3.30 -16.38
C GLN A 53 -4.13 -4.57 -15.67
N LYS A 54 -2.83 -4.87 -15.72
CA LYS A 54 -2.23 -6.02 -15.04
C LYS A 54 -2.45 -5.97 -13.53
N GLU A 55 -2.29 -4.79 -12.92
CA GLU A 55 -2.54 -4.63 -11.48
C GLU A 55 -4.01 -4.86 -11.14
N LYS A 56 -4.93 -4.30 -11.94
CA LYS A 56 -6.38 -4.50 -11.76
C LYS A 56 -6.78 -5.97 -11.90
N ASP A 57 -6.15 -6.69 -12.82
CA ASP A 57 -6.41 -8.12 -13.02
C ASP A 57 -5.92 -8.94 -11.80
N ILE A 58 -4.79 -8.58 -11.19
CA ILE A 58 -4.26 -9.19 -9.96
C ILE A 58 -5.16 -8.88 -8.76
N GLU A 59 -5.57 -7.62 -8.60
CA GLU A 59 -6.50 -7.18 -7.54
C GLU A 59 -7.82 -7.95 -7.63
N ALA A 60 -8.39 -8.06 -8.83
CA ALA A 60 -9.59 -8.85 -9.07
C ALA A 60 -9.39 -10.35 -8.76
N GLN A 61 -8.22 -10.94 -9.03
CA GLN A 61 -7.93 -12.32 -8.65
C GLN A 61 -7.89 -12.50 -7.14
N ASN A 62 -7.22 -11.61 -6.41
CA ASN A 62 -7.16 -11.67 -4.95
C ASN A 62 -8.54 -11.50 -4.29
N GLU A 63 -9.42 -10.67 -4.86
CA GLU A 63 -10.80 -10.53 -4.39
C GLU A 63 -11.65 -11.81 -4.60
N ASN A 64 -11.33 -12.60 -5.62
CA ASN A 64 -12.02 -13.87 -5.89
C ASN A 64 -11.44 -15.06 -5.11
N ASP A 65 -10.20 -14.96 -4.62
CA ASP A 65 -9.56 -16.01 -3.82
C ASP A 65 -9.97 -15.99 -2.32
N ASP A 66 -10.71 -14.97 -1.85
CA ASP A 66 -11.19 -14.84 -0.46
C ASP A 66 -12.62 -15.42 -0.23
N PHE A 67 -13.25 -16.05 -1.22
CA PHE A 67 -14.55 -16.70 -1.07
C PHE A 67 -14.59 -18.08 -1.74
N GLY A 68 -14.25 -19.13 -0.99
CA GLY A 68 -14.70 -20.48 -1.34
C GLY A 68 -13.76 -21.65 -1.06
N GLU A 69 -13.03 -21.68 0.07
CA GLU A 69 -12.73 -22.99 0.66
C GLU A 69 -14.06 -23.54 1.20
N ASP A 70 -14.80 -24.22 0.31
CA ASP A 70 -15.80 -25.24 0.63
C ASP A 70 -15.11 -26.27 1.53
N ILE A 71 -15.03 -26.00 2.84
CA ILE A 71 -14.78 -27.05 3.81
C ILE A 71 -16.03 -27.93 3.73
N PRO A 72 -15.94 -29.18 3.21
CA PRO A 72 -17.09 -30.05 3.22
C PRO A 72 -17.55 -30.20 4.66
N ASP A 73 -18.82 -29.93 4.92
CA ASP A 73 -19.47 -30.07 6.22
C ASP A 73 -19.41 -31.56 6.59
N VAL A 74 -18.32 -31.99 7.23
CA VAL A 74 -18.17 -33.35 7.74
C VAL A 74 -19.13 -33.44 8.93
N PRO A 75 -20.17 -34.29 8.87
CA PRO A 75 -21.08 -34.42 9.99
C PRO A 75 -20.33 -34.95 11.22
N ASP A 76 -20.55 -34.30 12.37
CA ASP A 76 -19.98 -34.65 13.66
C ASP A 76 -20.39 -36.09 14.04
N PRO A 77 -19.45 -37.01 14.34
CA PRO A 77 -19.82 -38.37 14.73
C PRO A 77 -20.52 -38.39 16.10
N GLU A 78 -21.66 -39.09 16.16
CA GLU A 78 -22.46 -39.34 17.39
C GLU A 78 -21.69 -40.02 18.53
#